data_AF-A0A2V6VHL2-F1
#
_entry.id   AF-A0A2V6VHL2-F1
#
_cell.length_a   1.000
_cell.length_b   1.000
_cell.length_c   1.000
_cell.angle_alpha   90.00
_cell.angle_beta   90.00
_cell.angle_gamma   90.00
#
_symmetry.space_group_name_H-M   'P 1'
#
loop_
_entity.id
_entity.type
_entity.pdbx_description
1 polymer ?
#
loop_
_entity_poly.entity_id
_entity_poly.type
_entity_poly.pdbx_seq_one_letter_code
_entity_poly.pdbx_strand_id
1 'polypeptide(L)'
;MRELDLEGYSEVEFRRDSNHVPYLMEINPRLSASVEIAVRCGVDFPYLLYQWATGGSIDKVEDYRIGGWMRDLRGDIMTTIAALQQRGRPGVAPPVQAVLAFGLSCFRLMRYDYVDWRDPLPAVKAASHFTRSLAGKVIRETLSRSRNIFS
;
A
#
# COMPACT_ATOMS: atom_id res chain seq x y z
N MET A 1 -8.04 10.09 24.21
CA MET A 1 -9.26 9.51 23.61
C MET A 1 -10.52 10.15 24.17
N ARG A 2 -10.79 10.09 25.48
CA ARG A 2 -11.95 10.80 26.09
C ARG A 2 -11.94 12.32 25.90
N GLU A 3 -10.77 12.95 25.87
CA GLU A 3 -10.64 14.40 25.60
C GLU A 3 -10.86 14.77 24.13
N LEU A 4 -10.81 13.79 23.23
CA LEU A 4 -10.98 13.99 21.78
C LEU A 4 -12.35 13.49 21.29
N ASP A 5 -13.18 12.94 22.18
CA ASP A 5 -14.49 12.36 21.88
C ASP A 5 -14.48 11.39 20.69
N LEU A 6 -13.39 10.60 20.58
CA LEU A 6 -13.23 9.62 19.50
C LEU A 6 -13.89 8.29 19.87
N GLU A 7 -14.74 7.81 18.98
CA GLU A 7 -15.40 6.51 19.07
C GLU A 7 -15.04 5.59 17.90
N GLY A 8 -15.10 4.28 18.13
CA GLY A 8 -14.80 3.26 17.13
C GLY A 8 -13.31 3.11 16.84
N TYR A 9 -12.99 2.67 15.62
CA TYR A 9 -11.60 2.47 15.20
C TYR A 9 -10.88 3.81 15.08
N SER A 10 -9.65 3.87 15.60
CA SER A 10 -8.74 4.98 15.37
C SER A 10 -7.31 4.46 15.25
N GLU A 11 -6.60 4.92 14.22
CA GLU A 11 -5.16 4.72 14.08
C GLU A 11 -4.42 5.82 14.84
N VAL A 12 -3.36 5.44 15.55
CA VAL A 12 -2.50 6.36 16.28
C VAL A 12 -1.06 6.10 15.86
N GLU A 13 -0.44 7.10 15.26
CA GLU A 13 0.93 7.00 14.75
C GLU A 13 1.92 7.64 15.70
N PHE A 14 3.04 6.94 15.93
CA PHE A 14 4.14 7.43 16.75
C PHE A 14 5.44 7.39 15.96
N ARG A 15 6.27 8.42 16.13
CA ARG A 15 7.66 8.44 15.67
C ARG A 15 8.57 8.28 16.88
N ARG A 16 9.62 7.45 16.75
CA ARG A 16 10.65 7.32 17.79
C ARG A 16 11.88 8.15 17.46
N ASP A 17 12.46 8.81 18.45
CA ASP A 17 13.75 9.48 18.31
C ASP A 17 14.93 8.49 18.42
N SER A 18 16.16 9.02 18.39
CA SER A 18 17.38 8.21 18.52
C SER A 18 17.52 7.50 19.88
N ASN A 19 16.79 7.95 20.90
CA ASN A 19 16.75 7.35 22.23
C ASN A 19 15.52 6.44 22.41
N HIS A 20 14.83 6.10 21.31
CA HIS A 20 13.61 5.29 21.28
C HIS A 20 12.39 5.89 22.00
N VAL A 21 12.40 7.19 22.31
CA VAL A 21 11.25 7.87 22.92
C VAL A 21 10.14 8.04 21.88
N PRO A 22 8.90 7.58 22.13
CA PRO A 22 7.79 7.75 21.18
C PRO A 22 7.18 9.15 21.29
N TYR A 23 7.01 9.82 20.16
CA TYR A 23 6.29 11.07 20.00
C TYR A 23 5.05 10.82 19.16
N LEU A 24 3.89 11.27 19.65
CA LEU A 24 2.63 11.20 18.91
C LEU A 24 2.75 12.07 17.65
N MET A 25 2.47 11.48 16.49
CA MET A 25 2.50 12.16 15.21
C MET A 25 1.09 12.52 14.74
N GLU A 26 0.19 11.55 14.76
CA GLU A 26 -1.14 11.69 14.15
C GLU A 26 -2.15 10.77 14.84
N ILE A 27 -3.41 11.20 14.85
CA ILE A 27 -4.56 10.38 15.22
C ILE A 27 -5.54 10.43 14.04
N ASN A 28 -5.82 9.26 13.47
CA ASN A 28 -6.69 9.07 12.32
C ASN A 28 -7.94 8.30 12.74
N PRO A 29 -9.10 8.95 12.96
CA PRO A 29 -10.34 8.28 13.34
C PRO A 29 -11.04 7.67 12.12
N ARG A 30 -10.31 6.85 11.36
CA ARG A 30 -10.78 6.17 10.15
C ARG A 30 -9.97 4.92 9.91
N LEU A 31 -10.55 3.95 9.19
CA LEU A 31 -9.82 2.79 8.70
C LEU A 31 -8.67 3.25 7.78
N SER A 32 -7.49 2.75 8.06
CA SER A 32 -6.26 3.03 7.31
C SER A 32 -5.76 1.79 6.59
N ALA A 33 -4.74 1.96 5.76
CA ALA A 33 -4.10 0.82 5.07
C ALA A 33 -3.47 -0.17 6.07
N SER A 34 -3.13 0.26 7.28
CA SER A 34 -2.52 -0.59 8.31
C SER A 34 -3.49 -1.63 8.90
N VAL A 35 -4.80 -1.48 8.65
CA VAL A 35 -5.81 -2.48 9.06
C VAL A 35 -5.52 -3.84 8.43
N GLU A 36 -5.10 -3.87 7.16
CA GLU A 36 -4.86 -5.15 6.48
C GLU A 36 -3.69 -5.92 7.10
N ILE A 37 -2.59 -5.23 7.42
CA ILE A 37 -1.46 -5.89 8.10
C ILE A 37 -1.88 -6.39 9.49
N ALA A 38 -2.69 -5.64 10.23
CA ALA A 38 -3.15 -6.07 11.55
C ALA A 38 -4.07 -7.31 11.48
N VAL A 39 -5.00 -7.36 10.52
CA VAL A 39 -5.82 -8.56 10.25
C VAL A 39 -4.93 -9.75 9.89
N ARG A 40 -3.92 -9.54 9.06
CA ARG A 40 -2.93 -10.58 8.72
C ARG A 40 -2.06 -10.99 9.93
N CYS A 41 -1.91 -10.13 10.93
CA CYS A 41 -1.27 -10.46 12.20
C CYS A 41 -2.20 -11.25 13.15
N GLY A 42 -3.50 -11.32 12.86
CA GLY A 42 -4.50 -12.07 13.65
C GLY A 42 -5.51 -11.19 14.39
N VAL A 43 -5.50 -9.87 14.15
CA VAL A 43 -6.43 -8.92 14.79
C VAL A 43 -7.65 -8.71 13.89
N ASP A 44 -8.79 -9.32 14.22
CA ASP A 44 -10.01 -9.23 13.39
C ASP A 44 -10.73 -7.88 13.57
N PHE A 45 -10.12 -6.81 13.07
CA PHE A 45 -10.69 -5.46 13.10
C PHE A 45 -12.10 -5.37 12.49
N PRO A 46 -12.45 -6.04 11.37
CA PRO A 46 -13.82 -6.09 10.89
C PRO A 46 -14.82 -6.58 11.94
N TYR A 47 -14.49 -7.67 12.65
CA TYR A 47 -15.37 -8.20 13.70
C TYR A 47 -15.45 -7.27 14.92
N LEU A 48 -14.33 -6.70 15.35
CA LEU A 48 -14.30 -5.73 16.46
C LEU A 48 -15.12 -4.48 16.13
N LEU A 49 -15.05 -3.99 14.89
CA LEU A 49 -15.84 -2.85 14.43
C LEU A 49 -17.33 -3.18 14.38
N TYR A 50 -17.69 -4.41 14.00
CA TYR A 50 -19.06 -4.90 14.08
C TYR A 50 -19.57 -4.95 15.52
N GLN A 51 -18.78 -5.46 16.47
CA GLN A 51 -19.14 -5.48 17.89
C GLN A 51 -19.37 -4.06 18.43
N TRP A 52 -18.48 -3.13 18.08
CA TRP A 52 -18.66 -1.71 18.44
C TRP A 52 -19.94 -1.12 17.82
N ALA A 53 -20.14 -1.29 16.51
CA ALA A 53 -21.28 -0.72 15.80
C ALA A 53 -22.64 -1.28 16.26
N THR A 54 -22.66 -2.50 16.81
CA THR A 54 -23.86 -3.12 17.37
C THR A 54 -24.09 -2.82 18.85
N GLY A 55 -23.20 -2.03 19.48
CA GLY A 55 -23.27 -1.71 20.91
C GLY A 55 -22.99 -2.91 21.82
N GLY A 56 -22.40 -3.98 21.28
CA GLY A 56 -22.03 -5.18 22.02
C GLY A 56 -20.75 -5.00 22.83
N SER A 57 -20.40 -6.03 23.61
CA SER A 57 -19.06 -6.11 24.19
C SER A 57 -18.03 -6.30 23.08
N ILE A 58 -16.95 -5.51 23.12
CA ILE A 58 -15.82 -5.65 22.20
C ILE A 58 -14.82 -6.62 22.82
N ASP A 59 -14.43 -7.64 22.06
CA ASP A 59 -13.45 -8.61 22.51
C ASP A 59 -12.07 -7.95 22.66
N LYS A 60 -11.35 -8.33 23.72
CA LYS A 60 -9.96 -7.90 23.90
C LYS A 60 -9.04 -8.78 23.07
N VAL A 61 -8.13 -8.13 22.37
CA VAL A 61 -7.07 -8.81 21.61
C VAL A 61 -5.82 -8.83 22.47
N GLU A 62 -5.49 -10.00 23.01
CA GLU A 62 -4.35 -10.19 23.92
C GLU A 62 -3.04 -10.41 23.15
N ASP A 63 -3.11 -11.01 21.95
CA ASP A 63 -1.94 -11.42 21.18
C ASP A 63 -2.07 -11.08 19.70
N TYR A 64 -0.93 -10.84 19.05
CA TYR A 64 -0.82 -10.69 17.60
C TYR A 64 0.52 -11.23 17.10
N ARG A 65 0.56 -11.67 15.85
CA ARG A 65 1.78 -12.19 15.24
C ARG A 65 2.73 -11.05 14.85
N ILE A 66 3.96 -11.13 15.34
CA ILE A 66 5.06 -10.20 14.99
C ILE A 66 5.95 -10.76 13.87
N GLY A 67 6.76 -9.91 13.26
CA GLY A 67 7.74 -10.30 12.22
C GLY A 67 7.15 -10.46 10.81
N GLY A 68 5.86 -10.18 10.63
CA GLY A 68 5.24 -10.08 9.31
C GLY A 68 5.62 -8.79 8.60
N TRP A 69 5.81 -8.87 7.29
CA TRP A 69 6.08 -7.73 6.43
C TRP A 69 5.03 -7.64 5.32
N MET A 70 4.51 -6.42 5.12
CA MET A 70 3.64 -6.06 4.01
C MET A 70 4.39 -5.22 3.01
N ARG A 71 4.10 -5.40 1.72
CA ARG A 71 4.79 -4.72 0.63
C ARG A 71 3.80 -4.06 -0.32
N ASP A 72 3.92 -2.74 -0.44
CA ASP A 72 3.37 -2.00 -1.57
C ASP A 72 4.23 -2.22 -2.82
N LEU A 73 3.91 -3.28 -3.57
CA LEU A 73 4.60 -3.62 -4.81
C LEU A 73 4.51 -2.51 -5.86
N ARG A 74 3.39 -1.77 -5.90
CA ARG A 74 3.22 -0.67 -6.87
C ARG A 74 4.18 0.47 -6.53
N GLY A 75 4.20 0.90 -5.27
CA GLY A 75 5.12 1.92 -4.78
C GLY A 75 6.58 1.55 -5.04
N ASP A 76 6.95 0.29 -4.82
CA ASP A 76 8.29 -0.22 -5.10
C ASP A 76 8.66 -0.16 -6.59
N ILE A 77 7.76 -0.57 -7.48
CA ILE A 77 7.99 -0.48 -8.93
C ILE A 77 8.13 0.98 -9.35
N MET A 78 7.25 1.87 -8.87
CA MET A 78 7.30 3.29 -9.22
C MET A 78 8.59 3.94 -8.72
N THR A 79 9.00 3.63 -7.49
CA THR A 79 10.28 4.10 -6.91
C THR A 79 11.47 3.62 -7.74
N THR A 80 11.44 2.36 -8.19
CA THR A 80 12.50 1.79 -9.03
C THR A 80 12.56 2.46 -10.40
N ILE A 81 11.42 2.73 -11.03
CA ILE A 81 11.34 3.48 -12.30
C ILE A 81 11.84 4.92 -12.10
N ALA A 82 11.41 5.59 -11.03
CA ALA A 82 11.85 6.94 -10.72
C ALA A 82 13.37 7.00 -10.52
N ALA A 83 13.96 6.00 -9.85
CA ALA A 83 15.41 5.89 -9.70
C ALA A 83 16.11 5.80 -11.05
N LEU A 84 15.60 4.99 -11.98
CA LEU A 84 16.15 4.85 -13.34
C LEU A 84 16.07 6.16 -14.14
N GLN A 85 14.97 6.90 -14.01
CA GLN A 85 14.71 8.14 -14.77
C GLN A 85 15.41 9.37 -14.20
N GLN A 86 15.58 9.45 -12.87
CA GLN A 86 16.03 10.66 -12.17
C GLN A 86 17.44 10.51 -11.59
N ARG A 87 18.34 9.86 -12.35
CA ARG A 87 19.74 9.65 -11.95
C ARG A 87 20.41 10.95 -11.48
N GLY A 88 21.07 10.88 -10.33
CA GLY A 88 21.89 11.98 -9.79
C GLY A 88 21.12 13.01 -8.97
N ARG A 89 19.80 12.86 -8.77
CA ARG A 89 19.05 13.72 -7.84
C ARG A 89 19.33 13.36 -6.37
N PRO A 90 19.48 14.36 -5.48
CA PRO A 90 19.55 14.12 -4.04
C PRO A 90 18.33 13.33 -3.54
N GLY A 91 18.57 12.29 -2.73
CA GLY A 91 17.52 11.43 -2.19
C GLY A 91 17.01 10.32 -3.12
N VAL A 92 17.51 10.25 -4.36
CA VAL A 92 17.19 9.16 -5.30
C VAL A 92 18.30 8.11 -5.28
N ALA A 93 17.95 6.85 -5.02
CA ALA A 93 18.92 5.77 -5.00
C ALA A 93 19.57 5.58 -6.39
N PRO A 94 20.88 5.23 -6.45
CA PRO A 94 21.52 4.80 -7.69
C PRO A 94 20.73 3.67 -8.35
N PRO A 95 20.53 3.66 -9.68
CA PRO A 95 19.61 2.69 -10.29
C PRO A 95 20.00 1.24 -10.10
N VAL A 96 21.30 0.93 -10.08
CA VAL A 96 21.79 -0.43 -9.80
C VAL A 96 21.38 -0.85 -8.39
N GLN A 97 21.52 0.05 -7.41
CA GLN A 97 21.10 -0.20 -6.04
C GLN A 97 19.58 -0.35 -5.93
N ALA A 98 18.80 0.49 -6.61
CA ALA A 98 17.34 0.40 -6.61
C ALA A 98 16.83 -0.93 -7.19
N VAL A 99 17.38 -1.36 -8.33
CA VAL A 99 17.02 -2.64 -8.97
C VAL A 99 17.46 -3.83 -8.12
N LEU A 100 18.67 -3.80 -7.56
CA LEU A 100 19.14 -4.87 -6.66
C LEU A 100 18.29 -4.94 -5.38
N ALA A 101 17.97 -3.80 -4.76
CA ALA A 101 17.12 -3.76 -3.58
C ALA A 101 15.71 -4.30 -3.87
N PHE A 102 15.13 -3.92 -5.01
CA PHE A 102 13.84 -4.45 -5.48
C PHE A 102 13.90 -5.96 -5.75
N GLY A 103 14.97 -6.46 -6.36
CA GLY A 103 15.15 -7.89 -6.64
C GLY A 103 15.37 -8.71 -5.38
N LEU A 104 16.21 -8.22 -4.46
CA LEU A 104 16.49 -8.89 -3.19
C LEU A 104 15.27 -8.92 -2.27
N SER A 105 14.40 -7.91 -2.32
CA SER A 105 13.18 -7.90 -1.51
C SER A 105 12.17 -8.98 -1.91
N CYS A 106 12.23 -9.49 -3.15
CA CYS A 106 11.42 -10.63 -3.58
C CYS A 106 11.79 -11.94 -2.85
N PHE A 107 12.98 -12.03 -2.25
CA PHE A 107 13.41 -13.20 -1.47
C PHE A 107 13.08 -13.10 0.02
N ARG A 108 12.52 -11.97 0.49
CA ARG A 108 11.94 -11.88 1.83
C ARG A 108 10.52 -12.45 1.81
N LEU A 109 10.18 -13.22 2.85
CA LEU A 109 8.80 -13.64 3.12
C LEU A 109 7.94 -12.39 3.41
N MET A 110 7.42 -11.79 2.36
CA MET A 110 6.53 -10.62 2.41
C MET A 110 5.20 -10.98 1.78
N ARG A 111 4.10 -10.44 2.31
CA ARG A 111 2.78 -10.48 1.68
C ARG A 111 2.54 -9.16 0.96
N TYR A 112 1.76 -9.19 -0.11
CA TYR A 112 1.49 -8.03 -0.95
C TYR A 112 0.09 -7.45 -0.63
N ASP A 113 -0.03 -6.13 -0.58
CA ASP A 113 -1.30 -5.42 -0.30
C ASP A 113 -2.35 -5.64 -1.39
N TYR A 114 -1.93 -5.87 -2.63
CA TYR A 114 -2.84 -5.92 -3.78
C TYR A 114 -2.83 -7.25 -4.52
N VAL A 115 -1.96 -8.18 -4.14
CA VAL A 115 -1.75 -9.44 -4.86
C VAL A 115 -1.97 -10.59 -3.90
N ASP A 116 -3.14 -11.21 -4.03
CA ASP A 116 -3.42 -12.49 -3.37
C ASP A 116 -3.26 -13.63 -4.38
N TRP A 117 -2.36 -14.56 -4.09
CA TRP A 117 -2.19 -15.76 -4.91
C TRP A 117 -3.38 -16.71 -4.85
N ARG A 118 -4.26 -16.57 -3.85
CA ARG A 118 -5.49 -17.36 -3.70
C ARG A 118 -6.68 -16.74 -4.43
N ASP A 119 -6.59 -15.47 -4.82
CA ASP A 119 -7.58 -14.81 -5.67
C ASP A 119 -6.91 -13.85 -6.69
N PRO A 120 -6.40 -14.38 -7.82
CA PRO A 120 -5.70 -13.58 -8.84
C PRO A 120 -6.65 -12.79 -9.75
N LEU A 121 -7.96 -13.03 -9.69
CA LEU A 121 -8.95 -12.45 -10.62
C LEU A 121 -9.00 -10.91 -10.59
N PRO A 122 -8.94 -10.23 -9.42
CA PRO A 122 -8.88 -8.78 -9.35
C PRO A 122 -7.63 -8.21 -10.04
N ALA A 123 -6.47 -8.83 -9.84
CA ALA A 123 -5.21 -8.41 -10.45
C ALA A 123 -5.24 -8.54 -11.98
N VAL A 124 -5.80 -9.64 -12.51
CA VAL A 124 -5.96 -9.85 -13.95
C VAL A 124 -6.95 -8.84 -14.56
N LYS A 125 -8.07 -8.54 -13.89
CA LYS A 125 -9.01 -7.50 -14.34
C LYS A 125 -8.40 -6.10 -14.34
N ALA A 126 -7.60 -5.76 -13.34
CA ALA A 126 -6.88 -4.49 -13.30
C ALA A 126 -5.87 -4.38 -14.47
N ALA A 127 -5.13 -5.45 -14.75
CA ALA A 127 -4.20 -5.52 -15.88
C ALA A 127 -4.92 -5.40 -17.24
N SER A 128 -6.07 -6.06 -17.41
CA SER A 128 -6.84 -6.01 -18.67
C SER A 128 -7.45 -4.63 -18.93
N HIS A 129 -7.89 -3.92 -17.89
CA HIS A 129 -8.31 -2.52 -18.02
C HIS A 129 -7.16 -1.60 -18.43
N PHE A 130 -5.97 -1.83 -17.88
CA PHE A 130 -4.78 -1.04 -18.20
C PHE A 130 -4.32 -1.26 -19.65
N THR A 131 -4.31 -2.51 -20.12
CA THR A 131 -3.96 -2.83 -21.53
C THR A 131 -5.00 -2.27 -22.50
N ARG A 132 -6.29 -2.29 -22.17
CA ARG A 132 -7.34 -1.64 -22.99
C ARG A 132 -7.17 -0.13 -23.07
N SER A 133 -6.82 0.52 -21.95
CA SER A 133 -6.58 1.95 -21.89
C SER A 133 -5.36 2.36 -22.73
N LEU A 134 -4.27 1.60 -22.63
CA LEU A 134 -3.05 1.82 -23.44
C LEU A 134 -3.31 1.57 -24.92
N ALA A 135 -3.97 0.47 -25.29
CA ALA A 135 -4.34 0.20 -26.68
C ALA A 135 -5.23 1.31 -27.25
N GLY A 136 -6.19 1.79 -26.46
CA GLY A 136 -7.05 2.92 -26.85
C GLY A 136 -6.29 4.22 -27.06
N LYS A 137 -5.28 4.53 -26.24
CA LYS A 137 -4.41 5.71 -26.41
C LYS A 137 -3.53 5.60 -27.66
N VAL A 138 -2.88 4.45 -27.86
CA VAL A 138 -1.99 4.22 -29.02
C VAL A 138 -2.78 4.29 -30.33
N ILE A 139 -3.99 3.71 -30.38
CA ILE A 139 -4.86 3.78 -31.56
C ILE A 139 -5.26 5.24 -31.83
N ARG A 140 -5.60 6.02 -30.79
CA ARG A 140 -6.03 7.42 -30.93
C ARG A 140 -4.89 8.34 -31.37
N GLU A 141 -3.66 8.13 -30.86
CA GLU A 141 -2.46 8.84 -31.30
C GLU A 141 -2.06 8.48 -32.73
N THR A 142 -2.14 7.20 -33.09
CA THR A 142 -1.82 6.74 -34.45
C THR A 142 -2.81 7.35 -35.45
N LEU A 143 -4.11 7.35 -35.14
CA LEU A 143 -5.15 7.94 -35.99
C LEU A 143 -5.04 9.47 -36.13
N SER A 144 -4.63 10.19 -35.08
CA SER A 144 -4.42 11.64 -35.18
C SER A 144 -3.19 11.99 -36.02
N ARG A 145 -2.13 11.16 -35.95
CA ARG A 145 -0.92 11.31 -36.76
C ARG A 145 -1.16 11.04 -38.24
N SER A 146 -1.97 10.03 -38.57
CA SER A 146 -2.38 9.75 -39.96
C SER A 146 -3.19 10.90 -40.57
N ARG A 147 -4.02 11.56 -39.77
CA ARG A 147 -4.92 12.64 -40.23
C ARG A 147 -4.19 13.97 -40.49
N ASN A 148 -3.01 14.17 -39.89
CA ASN A 148 -2.13 15.33 -40.16
C ASN A 148 -1.19 15.12 -41.37
N ILE A 149 -1.09 13.91 -41.94
CA ILE A 149 -0.23 13.61 -43.10
C ILE A 149 -0.98 13.76 -44.43
N PHE A 150 -2.32 13.82 -44.39
CA PHE A 150 -3.19 13.97 -45.57
C PHE A 150 -3.95 15.32 -45.61
N SER A 151 -3.45 16.33 -44.90
CA SER A 151 -3.86 17.75 -44.98
C SER A 151 -2.68 18.58 -45.45
#